data_AF-A0A9D8WYF3-F1
#
_entry.id   AF-A0A9D8WYF3-F1
#
_cell.length_a   1.000
_cell.length_b   1.000
_cell.length_c   1.000
_cell.angle_alpha   90.00
_cell.angle_beta   90.00
_cell.angle_gamma   90.00
#
_symmetry.space_group_name_H-M   'P 1'
#
loop_
_entity.id
_entity.type
_entity.pdbx_description
1 polymer ?
#
loop_
_entity_poly.entity_id
_entity_poly.type
_entity_poly.pdbx_seq_one_letter_code
_entity_poly.pdbx_strand_id
1 'polypeptide(L)'
;VLTRELLPLAALVTPNIPEAEVLSEQNVHTKEDMERVAKLIGDTCGCAVLLKGGHSVSDANDLLYVNGSYKWFHGKRIDNPNTHGTGCTLSSAIASNLAKGYDLETSIQRAKDYISGALASMLDLGKGSGPMNHAFDLSGKFLESDN
;
A
#
# COMPACT_ATOMS: atom_id res chain seq x y z
N VAL A 1 12.38 -0.96 20.24
CA VAL A 1 12.25 -1.89 19.10
C VAL A 1 11.65 -1.21 17.88
N LEU A 2 10.35 -1.26 17.56
CA LEU A 2 9.85 -0.84 16.23
C LEU A 2 10.34 0.54 15.75
N THR A 3 9.96 1.63 16.41
CA THR A 3 10.31 3.01 15.99
C THR A 3 11.78 3.37 16.18
N ARG A 4 12.47 2.73 17.13
CA ARG A 4 13.86 3.06 17.49
C ARG A 4 14.91 2.20 16.79
N GLU A 5 14.55 1.01 16.32
CA GLU A 5 15.49 0.02 15.80
C GLU A 5 15.13 -0.44 14.38
N LEU A 6 13.82 -0.64 14.07
CA LEU A 6 13.42 -1.19 12.76
C LEU A 6 13.10 -0.10 11.74
N LEU A 7 12.24 0.87 12.08
CA LEU A 7 11.84 1.92 11.13
C LEU A 7 13.01 2.76 10.61
N PRO A 8 14.06 3.08 11.40
CA PRO A 8 15.24 3.77 10.90
C PRO A 8 16.06 3.02 9.84
N LEU A 9 15.84 1.71 9.70
CA LEU A 9 16.49 0.88 8.67
C LEU A 9 15.61 0.73 7.42
N ALA A 10 14.35 1.17 7.47
CA ALA A 10 13.40 0.95 6.40
C ALA A 10 13.60 1.95 5.26
N ALA A 11 13.67 1.45 4.02
CA ALA A 11 13.60 2.31 2.84
C ALA A 11 12.22 2.97 2.69
N LEU A 12 11.16 2.26 3.14
CA LEU A 12 9.78 2.72 3.13
C LEU A 12 8.99 2.05 4.26
N VAL A 13 8.16 2.79 4.96
CA VAL A 13 7.12 2.27 5.86
C VAL A 13 5.74 2.52 5.26
N THR A 14 4.81 1.57 5.41
CA THR A 14 3.50 1.62 4.72
C THR A 14 2.30 1.58 5.70
N PRO A 15 2.21 2.50 6.69
CA PRO A 15 1.14 2.46 7.69
C PRO A 15 -0.23 2.76 7.07
N ASN A 16 -1.29 2.11 7.54
CA ASN A 16 -2.66 2.60 7.37
C ASN A 16 -2.96 3.72 8.39
N ILE A 17 -4.13 4.35 8.31
CA ILE A 17 -4.53 5.40 9.24
C ILE A 17 -4.39 4.96 10.72
N PRO A 18 -5.03 3.87 11.19
CA PRO A 18 -4.89 3.46 12.59
C PRO A 18 -3.43 3.19 13.02
N GLU A 19 -2.63 2.57 12.17
CA GLU A 19 -1.20 2.35 12.42
C GLU A 19 -0.43 3.67 12.53
N ALA A 20 -0.75 4.64 11.67
CA ALA A 20 -0.11 5.94 11.67
C ALA A 20 -0.49 6.76 12.90
N GLU A 21 -1.76 6.74 13.31
CA GLU A 21 -2.21 7.41 14.53
C GLU A 21 -1.46 6.88 15.78
N VAL A 22 -1.21 5.57 15.82
CA VAL A 22 -0.40 4.94 16.88
C VAL A 22 1.07 5.36 16.79
N LEU A 23 1.65 5.43 15.59
CA LEU A 23 3.06 5.82 15.40
C LEU A 23 3.32 7.31 15.68
N SER A 24 2.34 8.18 15.42
CA SER A 24 2.46 9.63 15.58
C SER A 24 1.84 10.18 16.85
N GLU A 25 1.05 9.38 17.58
CA GLU A 25 0.22 9.80 18.72
C GLU A 25 -0.72 10.98 18.35
N GLN A 26 -1.23 10.98 17.11
CA GLN A 26 -2.04 12.05 16.55
C GLN A 26 -3.17 11.48 15.70
N ASN A 27 -4.37 12.03 15.83
CA ASN A 27 -5.51 11.59 15.01
C ASN A 27 -5.39 12.08 13.56
N VAL A 28 -5.97 11.30 12.64
CA VAL A 28 -6.03 11.61 11.21
C VAL A 28 -7.49 11.63 10.75
N HIS A 29 -7.99 12.81 10.42
CA HIS A 29 -9.36 12.99 9.95
C HIS A 29 -9.44 13.66 8.57
N THR A 30 -8.37 14.36 8.15
CA THR A 30 -8.32 15.05 6.86
C THR A 30 -7.06 14.70 6.05
N LYS A 31 -7.00 15.20 4.81
CA LYS A 31 -5.79 15.05 3.96
C LYS A 31 -4.61 15.85 4.52
N GLU A 32 -4.88 16.99 5.10
CA GLU A 32 -3.87 17.83 5.75
C GLU A 32 -3.32 17.13 7.00
N ASP A 33 -4.16 16.40 7.74
CA ASP A 33 -3.68 15.54 8.82
C ASP A 33 -2.77 14.42 8.29
N MET A 34 -3.13 13.81 7.16
CA MET A 34 -2.28 12.80 6.53
C MET A 34 -0.89 13.36 6.18
N GLU A 35 -0.81 14.56 5.61
CA GLU A 35 0.47 15.21 5.29
C GLU A 35 1.30 15.48 6.55
N ARG A 36 0.66 16.06 7.58
CA ARG A 36 1.29 16.35 8.86
C ARG A 36 1.82 15.09 9.55
N VAL A 37 1.00 14.04 9.61
CA VAL A 37 1.34 12.77 10.27
C VAL A 37 2.41 12.00 9.50
N ALA A 38 2.31 11.92 8.16
CA ALA A 38 3.32 11.27 7.34
C ALA A 38 4.69 11.95 7.50
N LYS A 39 4.71 13.29 7.52
CA LYS A 39 5.94 14.05 7.79
C LYS A 39 6.50 13.77 9.18
N LEU A 40 5.66 13.82 10.22
CA LEU A 40 6.10 13.56 11.59
C LEU A 40 6.74 12.17 11.73
N ILE A 41 6.09 11.14 11.18
CA ILE A 41 6.62 9.77 11.20
C ILE A 41 7.95 9.70 10.44
N GLY A 42 8.01 10.28 9.23
CA GLY A 42 9.20 10.23 8.39
C GLY A 42 10.40 10.96 8.99
N ASP A 43 10.18 12.14 9.55
CA ASP A 43 11.24 12.90 10.24
C ASP A 43 11.72 12.20 11.52
N THR A 44 10.79 11.65 12.30
CA THR A 44 11.12 11.02 13.60
C THR A 44 11.82 9.69 13.40
N CYS A 45 11.39 8.93 12.40
CA CYS A 45 11.92 7.59 12.14
C CYS A 45 13.06 7.58 11.12
N GLY A 46 13.29 8.67 10.37
CA GLY A 46 14.33 8.75 9.35
C GLY A 46 14.09 7.88 8.12
N CYS A 47 12.83 7.67 7.73
CA CYS A 47 12.45 6.82 6.59
C CYS A 47 11.35 7.45 5.72
N ALA A 48 11.21 6.98 4.48
CA ALA A 48 10.07 7.36 3.65
C ALA A 48 8.78 6.72 4.20
N VAL A 49 7.65 7.41 4.08
CA VAL A 49 6.34 6.98 4.59
C VAL A 49 5.32 6.95 3.47
N LEU A 50 4.71 5.81 3.19
CA LEU A 50 3.50 5.69 2.37
C LEU A 50 2.29 5.49 3.29
N LEU A 51 1.66 6.61 3.65
CA LEU A 51 0.47 6.63 4.50
C LEU A 51 -0.77 6.27 3.67
N LYS A 52 -1.38 5.12 3.97
CA LYS A 52 -2.55 4.61 3.24
C LYS A 52 -3.82 5.24 3.80
N GLY A 53 -4.55 6.00 2.98
CA GLY A 53 -5.70 6.78 3.43
C GLY A 53 -7.01 5.99 3.63
N GLY A 54 -7.01 4.69 3.25
CA GLY A 54 -8.13 3.80 3.53
C GLY A 54 -9.48 4.27 2.98
N HIS A 55 -10.57 3.73 3.54
CA HIS A 55 -11.94 3.95 3.04
C HIS A 55 -12.61 5.23 3.59
N SER A 56 -12.08 5.85 4.64
CA SER A 56 -12.79 6.87 5.43
C SER A 56 -12.36 8.31 5.15
N VAL A 57 -11.10 8.57 4.78
CA VAL A 57 -10.57 9.96 4.70
C VAL A 57 -10.23 10.39 3.28
N SER A 58 -9.79 9.48 2.40
CA SER A 58 -9.19 9.89 1.12
C SER A 58 -9.64 9.10 -0.11
N ASP A 59 -10.67 8.24 -0.01
CA ASP A 59 -11.17 7.44 -1.14
C ASP A 59 -10.07 6.57 -1.79
N ALA A 60 -9.32 5.82 -0.96
CA ALA A 60 -8.18 4.97 -1.35
C ALA A 60 -6.95 5.70 -1.96
N ASN A 61 -6.81 7.00 -1.69
CA ASN A 61 -5.60 7.75 -2.01
C ASN A 61 -4.54 7.54 -0.92
N ASP A 62 -3.33 7.18 -1.36
CA ASP A 62 -2.18 7.02 -0.47
C ASP A 62 -1.25 8.21 -0.62
N LEU A 63 -0.59 8.61 0.47
CA LEU A 63 0.34 9.73 0.49
C LEU A 63 1.76 9.23 0.75
N LEU A 64 2.67 9.49 -0.18
CA LEU A 64 4.10 9.33 0.04
C LEU A 64 4.70 10.62 0.61
N TYR A 65 5.46 10.49 1.70
CA TYR A 65 6.38 11.49 2.20
C TYR A 65 7.82 10.97 2.09
N VAL A 66 8.70 11.77 1.49
CA VAL A 66 10.14 11.48 1.41
C VAL A 66 10.94 12.77 1.42
N ASN A 67 11.84 12.93 2.39
CA ASN A 67 12.80 14.04 2.47
C ASN A 67 12.19 15.45 2.24
N GLY A 68 11.05 15.74 2.86
CA GLY A 68 10.37 17.04 2.72
C GLY A 68 9.44 17.17 1.51
N SER A 69 9.38 16.16 0.65
CA SER A 69 8.50 16.12 -0.52
C SER A 69 7.30 15.21 -0.30
N TYR A 70 6.17 15.56 -0.93
CA TYR A 70 4.92 14.82 -0.86
C TYR A 70 4.49 14.38 -2.26
N LYS A 71 3.94 13.16 -2.37
CA LYS A 71 3.29 12.68 -3.59
C LYS A 71 2.05 11.89 -3.28
N TRP A 72 0.92 12.29 -3.87
CA TRP A 72 -0.33 11.57 -3.78
C TRP A 72 -0.41 10.49 -4.86
N PHE A 73 -0.80 9.28 -4.45
CA PHE A 73 -1.04 8.15 -5.32
C PHE A 73 -2.52 7.82 -5.32
N HIS A 74 -3.18 8.11 -6.44
CA HIS A 74 -4.61 7.94 -6.56
C HIS A 74 -5.00 6.49 -6.84
N GLY A 75 -5.87 5.93 -6.00
CA GLY A 75 -6.46 4.61 -6.20
C GLY A 75 -7.84 4.73 -6.84
N LYS A 76 -8.27 3.70 -7.57
CA LYS A 76 -9.68 3.54 -7.93
C LYS A 76 -10.36 2.71 -6.83
N ARG A 77 -11.52 3.17 -6.36
CA ARG A 77 -12.37 2.36 -5.50
C ARG A 77 -12.84 1.13 -6.26
N ILE A 78 -12.54 -0.05 -5.73
CA ILE A 78 -13.10 -1.32 -6.19
C ILE A 78 -13.96 -1.82 -5.03
N ASP A 79 -15.27 -1.90 -5.25
CA ASP A 79 -16.21 -2.38 -4.24
C ASP A 79 -16.04 -3.90 -4.11
N ASN A 80 -15.18 -4.31 -3.17
CA ASN A 80 -14.83 -5.72 -2.98
C ASN A 80 -14.79 -6.03 -1.46
N PRO A 81 -15.59 -6.99 -0.96
CA PRO A 81 -15.56 -7.42 0.44
C PRO A 81 -14.25 -8.13 0.83
N ASN A 82 -13.39 -8.44 -0.15
CA ASN A 82 -12.12 -9.14 0.01
C ASN A 82 -10.97 -8.15 0.28
N THR A 83 -11.01 -7.51 1.45
CA THR A 83 -10.00 -6.51 1.85
C THR A 83 -8.82 -7.14 2.61
N HIS A 84 -8.90 -8.43 2.94
CA HIS A 84 -7.86 -9.16 3.66
C HIS A 84 -6.63 -9.35 2.77
N GLY A 85 -5.43 -9.05 3.30
CA GLY A 85 -4.17 -9.20 2.57
C GLY A 85 -3.79 -8.05 1.62
N THR A 86 -4.64 -7.02 1.45
CA THR A 86 -4.34 -5.84 0.62
C THR A 86 -3.05 -5.12 1.07
N GLY A 87 -2.87 -4.95 2.39
CA GLY A 87 -1.67 -4.35 2.97
C GLY A 87 -0.39 -5.17 2.70
N CYS A 88 -0.42 -6.48 2.97
CA CYS A 88 0.73 -7.36 2.74
C CYS A 88 1.09 -7.46 1.25
N THR A 89 0.08 -7.42 0.38
CA THR A 89 0.28 -7.47 -1.07
C THR A 89 0.91 -6.18 -1.56
N LEU A 90 0.49 -5.03 -1.05
CA LEU A 90 1.05 -3.73 -1.40
C LEU A 90 2.53 -3.68 -1.04
N SER A 91 2.87 -3.98 0.21
CA SER A 91 4.26 -3.95 0.66
C SER A 91 5.13 -4.95 -0.08
N SER A 92 4.63 -6.17 -0.34
CA SER A 92 5.35 -7.20 -1.11
C SER A 92 5.59 -6.78 -2.56
N ALA A 93 4.59 -6.18 -3.21
CA ALA A 93 4.72 -5.69 -4.58
C ALA A 93 5.67 -4.49 -4.68
N ILE A 94 5.67 -3.58 -3.71
CA ILE A 94 6.65 -2.47 -3.65
C ILE A 94 8.07 -3.03 -3.51
N ALA A 95 8.29 -3.92 -2.52
CA ALA A 95 9.60 -4.52 -2.29
C ALA A 95 10.11 -5.28 -3.52
N SER A 96 9.22 -5.99 -4.22
CA SER A 96 9.54 -6.71 -5.45
C SER A 96 9.94 -5.79 -6.60
N ASN A 97 9.31 -4.62 -6.75
CA ASN A 97 9.67 -3.66 -7.79
C ASN A 97 10.97 -2.93 -7.45
N LEU A 98 11.21 -2.59 -6.18
CA LEU A 98 12.50 -2.06 -5.73
C LEU A 98 13.64 -3.06 -6.01
N ALA A 99 13.43 -4.35 -5.72
CA ALA A 99 14.40 -5.41 -6.02
C ALA A 99 14.67 -5.58 -7.53
N LYS A 100 13.73 -5.20 -8.39
CA LYS A 100 13.90 -5.16 -9.86
C LYS A 100 14.64 -3.91 -10.35
N GLY A 101 15.01 -2.99 -9.46
CA GLY A 101 15.75 -1.77 -9.79
C GLY A 101 14.88 -0.57 -10.17
N TYR A 102 13.56 -0.64 -9.99
CA TYR A 102 12.71 0.53 -10.15
C TYR A 102 12.92 1.52 -9.00
N ASP A 103 12.74 2.81 -9.27
CA ASP A 103 12.72 3.82 -8.21
C ASP A 103 11.49 3.66 -7.28
N LEU A 104 11.51 4.38 -6.16
CA LEU A 104 10.48 4.27 -5.12
C LEU A 104 9.08 4.63 -5.62
N GLU A 105 8.94 5.74 -6.35
CA GLU A 105 7.64 6.20 -6.81
C GLU A 105 7.06 5.27 -7.87
N THR A 106 7.89 4.82 -8.80
CA THR A 106 7.55 3.82 -9.82
C THR A 106 7.15 2.49 -9.16
N SER A 107 7.87 2.07 -8.12
CA SER A 107 7.56 0.84 -7.38
C SER A 107 6.21 0.91 -6.66
N ILE A 108 5.88 2.06 -6.07
CA ILE A 108 4.57 2.31 -5.44
C ILE A 108 3.45 2.30 -6.47
N GLN A 109 3.61 3.02 -7.59
CA GLN A 109 2.59 3.06 -8.64
C GLN A 109 2.30 1.65 -9.19
N ARG A 110 3.34 0.90 -9.55
CA ARG A 110 3.20 -0.48 -10.07
C ARG A 110 2.53 -1.42 -9.07
N ALA A 111 2.80 -1.25 -7.78
CA ALA A 111 2.16 -2.03 -6.73
C ALA A 111 0.65 -1.72 -6.59
N LYS A 112 0.26 -0.45 -6.70
CA LYS A 112 -1.15 -0.05 -6.71
C LYS A 112 -1.90 -0.58 -7.93
N ASP A 113 -1.26 -0.52 -9.10
CA ASP A 113 -1.83 -1.06 -10.35
C ASP A 113 -2.03 -2.58 -10.23
N TYR A 114 -1.04 -3.29 -9.69
CA TYR A 114 -1.10 -4.73 -9.45
C TYR A 114 -2.25 -5.12 -8.50
N ILE A 115 -2.40 -4.42 -7.37
CA ILE A 115 -3.50 -4.70 -6.43
C ILE A 115 -4.85 -4.40 -7.08
N SER A 116 -4.95 -3.31 -7.84
CA SER A 116 -6.17 -2.95 -8.53
C SER A 116 -6.59 -4.02 -9.54
N GLY A 117 -5.65 -4.57 -10.31
CA GLY A 117 -5.89 -5.71 -11.19
C GLY A 117 -6.29 -6.98 -10.44
N ALA A 118 -5.57 -7.30 -9.35
CA ALA A 118 -5.86 -8.46 -8.51
C ALA A 118 -7.27 -8.40 -7.88
N LEU A 119 -7.69 -7.22 -7.40
CA LEU A 119 -9.03 -7.00 -6.86
C LEU A 119 -10.11 -7.03 -7.95
N ALA A 120 -9.83 -6.49 -9.14
CA ALA A 120 -10.76 -6.49 -10.27
C ALA A 120 -10.97 -7.89 -10.89
N SER A 121 -10.01 -8.80 -10.73
CA SER A 121 -10.10 -10.16 -11.25
C SER A 121 -11.13 -11.06 -10.53
N MET A 122 -11.74 -10.58 -9.43
CA MET A 122 -12.92 -11.16 -8.78
C MET A 122 -12.84 -12.68 -8.56
N LEU A 123 -11.76 -13.14 -7.93
CA LEU A 123 -11.61 -14.55 -7.57
C LEU A 123 -12.66 -14.94 -6.52
N ASP A 124 -13.70 -15.65 -6.96
CA ASP A 124 -14.78 -16.13 -6.09
C ASP A 124 -14.44 -17.52 -5.54
N LEU A 125 -13.63 -17.55 -4.47
CA LEU A 125 -13.27 -18.77 -3.75
C LEU A 125 -13.79 -18.71 -2.31
N GLY A 126 -14.69 -19.64 -1.97
CA GLY A 126 -15.23 -19.83 -0.63
C GLY A 126 -16.67 -19.29 -0.47
N LYS A 127 -17.12 -19.17 0.78
CA LYS A 127 -18.46 -18.63 1.14
C LYS A 127 -18.39 -17.34 1.97
N GLY A 128 -17.24 -16.67 1.97
CA GLY A 128 -16.93 -15.47 2.77
C GLY A 128 -16.03 -14.49 2.02
N SER A 129 -15.25 -13.65 2.71
CA SER A 129 -14.24 -12.79 2.06
C SER A 129 -13.15 -13.67 1.41
N GLY A 130 -13.20 -13.85 0.10
CA GLY A 130 -12.26 -14.63 -0.69
C GLY A 130 -10.86 -14.01 -0.78
N PRO A 131 -9.84 -14.78 -1.19
CA PRO A 131 -8.48 -14.28 -1.41
C PRO A 131 -8.37 -13.41 -2.67
N MET A 132 -7.32 -12.58 -2.76
CA MET A 132 -6.97 -11.91 -4.01
C MET A 132 -6.33 -12.89 -5.02
N ASN A 133 -6.60 -12.70 -6.31
CA ASN A 133 -5.88 -13.43 -7.35
C ASN A 133 -4.51 -12.80 -7.60
N HIS A 134 -3.48 -13.32 -6.95
CA HIS A 134 -2.11 -12.88 -7.22
C HIS A 134 -1.59 -13.29 -8.61
N ALA A 135 -2.25 -14.26 -9.25
CA ALA A 135 -1.87 -14.79 -10.56
C ALA A 135 -2.65 -14.16 -11.72
N PHE A 136 -3.42 -13.09 -11.50
CA PHE A 136 -4.38 -12.56 -12.48
C PHE A 136 -3.76 -12.16 -13.83
N ASP A 137 -2.48 -11.75 -13.83
CA ASP A 137 -1.74 -11.30 -15.01
C ASP A 137 -0.59 -12.26 -15.38
N LEU A 138 -0.59 -13.47 -14.81
CA LEU A 138 0.33 -14.51 -15.25
C LEU A 138 -0.19 -15.11 -16.56
N SER A 139 0.70 -15.23 -17.54
CA SER A 139 0.44 -15.92 -18.81
C SER A 139 1.47 -17.02 -19.03
N GLY A 140 1.07 -18.11 -19.69
CA GLY A 140 1.97 -19.19 -20.04
C GLY A 140 1.26 -20.49 -20.43
N LYS A 141 2.01 -21.40 -21.05
CA LYS A 141 1.52 -22.69 -21.58
C LYS A 141 0.84 -23.63 -20.56
N PHE A 142 0.97 -23.35 -19.27
CA PHE A 142 0.37 -24.14 -18.18
C PHE A 142 -0.84 -23.46 -17.54
N LEU A 143 -1.20 -22.26 -18.00
CA LEU A 143 -2.37 -21.49 -17.57
C LEU A 143 -3.48 -21.50 -18.63
N GLU A 144 -3.15 -21.81 -19.88
CA GLU A 144 -4.13 -22.09 -20.93
C GLU A 144 -4.75 -23.47 -20.66
N SER A 145 -6.01 -23.50 -20.24
CA SER A 145 -6.81 -24.73 -20.29
C SER A 145 -7.22 -24.97 -21.74
N ASP A 146 -6.80 -26.08 -22.33
CA ASP A 146 -7.45 -26.61 -23.53
C ASP A 146 -8.95 -26.76 -23.21
N ASN A 147 -9.80 -26.08 -23.97
CA ASN A 147 -11.27 -26.16 -23.86
C ASN A 147 -11.79 -27.60 -23.99
#